data_AF-A0AAE2XXL0-F1
#
_entry.id   AF-A0AAE2XXL0-F1
#
_cell.length_a   1.000
_cell.length_b   1.000
_cell.length_c   1.000
_cell.angle_alpha   90.00
_cell.angle_beta   90.00
_cell.angle_gamma   90.00
#
_symmetry.space_group_name_H-M   'P 1'
#
loop_
_entity.id
_entity.type
_entity.pdbx_description
1 polymer ?
#
loop_
_entity_poly.entity_id
_entity_poly.type
_entity_poly.pdbx_seq_one_letter_code
_entity_poly.pdbx_strand_id
1 'polypeptide(L)'
;MCPPRLICGECYKKIDGWSEISDKGTVRAYTVVYQPFVDPRTGKPRPVPYGMALIQLDGADTTINYFLEENDLSKMRIGMRVQAV
;
A
#
# COMPACT_ATOMS: atom_id res chain seq x y z
N MET A 1 -9.81 -7.25 -6.79
CA MET A 1 -8.49 -7.60 -6.22
C MET A 1 -7.38 -6.72 -6.75
N CYS A 2 -6.53 -6.19 -5.85
CA CYS A 2 -5.43 -5.27 -6.17
C CYS A 2 -4.15 -5.67 -5.40
N PRO A 3 -3.04 -6.03 -6.07
CA PRO A 3 -2.81 -5.98 -7.51
C PRO A 3 -3.65 -6.99 -8.32
N PRO A 4 -3.93 -6.71 -9.60
CA PRO A 4 -4.66 -7.64 -10.47
C PRO A 4 -3.86 -8.93 -10.67
N ARG A 5 -4.57 -10.06 -10.78
CA ARG A 5 -4.00 -11.35 -11.17
C ARG A 5 -4.70 -11.84 -12.44
N LEU A 6 -3.99 -12.64 -13.25
CA LEU A 6 -4.55 -13.26 -14.45
C LEU A 6 -5.54 -14.39 -14.14
N ILE A 7 -5.31 -15.09 -13.03
CA ILE A 7 -6.08 -16.27 -12.59
C ILE A 7 -6.60 -16.02 -11.18
N CYS A 8 -7.87 -16.36 -10.94
CA CYS A 8 -8.46 -16.34 -9.61
C CYS A 8 -7.79 -17.41 -8.73
N GLY A 9 -7.29 -17.00 -7.56
CA GLY A 9 -6.59 -17.92 -6.64
C GLY A 9 -7.50 -18.92 -5.94
N GLU A 10 -8.82 -18.72 -5.94
CA GLU A 10 -9.79 -19.61 -5.29
C GLU A 10 -10.42 -20.59 -6.28
N CYS A 11 -10.85 -20.11 -7.45
CA CYS A 11 -11.58 -20.93 -8.44
C CYS A 11 -10.78 -21.28 -9.69
N TYR A 12 -9.53 -20.81 -9.82
CA TYR A 12 -8.60 -21.08 -10.93
C TYR A 12 -9.08 -20.68 -12.33
N LYS A 13 -10.16 -19.91 -12.43
CA LYS A 13 -10.64 -19.35 -13.70
C LYS A 13 -9.82 -18.14 -14.11
N LYS A 14 -9.72 -17.93 -15.42
CA LYS A 14 -9.18 -16.68 -15.97
C LYS A 14 -10.06 -15.51 -15.55
N ILE A 15 -9.44 -14.44 -15.07
CA ILE A 15 -10.14 -13.20 -14.76
C ILE A 15 -10.17 -12.34 -16.02
N ASP A 16 -11.35 -11.86 -16.38
CA ASP A 16 -11.60 -10.93 -17.45
C ASP A 16 -12.20 -9.62 -16.91
N GLY A 17 -11.93 -8.53 -17.63
CA GLY A 17 -12.41 -7.19 -17.25
C GLY A 17 -11.59 -6.50 -16.17
N TRP A 18 -11.98 -5.25 -15.90
CA TRP A 18 -11.39 -4.39 -14.89
C TRP A 18 -12.48 -3.89 -13.95
N SER A 19 -12.13 -3.73 -12.68
CA SER A 19 -12.96 -3.05 -11.69
C SER A 19 -12.20 -1.86 -11.17
N GLU A 20 -12.82 -0.68 -11.28
CA GLU A 20 -12.28 0.53 -10.69
C GLU A 20 -12.39 0.46 -9.16
N ILE A 21 -11.35 0.93 -8.49
CA ILE A 21 -11.27 1.02 -7.02
C ILE A 21 -10.90 2.45 -6.64
N SER A 22 -11.20 2.84 -5.41
CA SER A 22 -10.86 4.17 -4.93
C SER A 22 -9.35 4.33 -4.75
N ASP A 23 -8.87 5.57 -4.91
CA ASP A 23 -7.54 6.02 -4.47
C ASP A 23 -7.43 6.19 -2.95
N LYS A 24 -8.54 6.06 -2.21
CA LYS A 24 -8.58 6.11 -0.74
C LYS A 24 -8.58 4.72 -0.13
N GLY A 25 -8.00 4.58 1.05
CA GLY A 25 -7.92 3.30 1.73
C GLY A 25 -7.66 3.39 3.23
N THR A 26 -7.49 2.21 3.83
CA THR A 26 -7.24 2.02 5.27
C THR A 26 -5.92 1.30 5.48
N VAL A 27 -5.11 1.79 6.43
CA VAL A 27 -3.92 1.08 6.92
C VAL A 27 -4.34 -0.16 7.72
N ARG A 28 -3.94 -1.34 7.27
CA ARG A 28 -4.20 -2.63 7.93
C ARG A 28 -3.06 -3.11 8.80
N ALA A 29 -1.83 -2.79 8.41
CA ALA A 29 -0.62 -3.00 9.21
C ALA A 29 0.41 -1.93 8.83
N TYR A 30 1.33 -1.61 9.72
CA TYR A 30 2.40 -0.67 9.44
C TYR A 30 3.67 -1.00 10.22
N THR A 31 4.78 -0.42 9.79
CA THR A 31 6.04 -0.37 10.51
C THR A 31 6.73 0.96 10.26
N VAL A 32 7.65 1.32 11.16
CA VAL A 32 8.54 2.47 10.99
C VAL A 32 9.90 1.95 10.56
N VAL A 33 10.36 2.39 9.39
CA VAL A 33 11.64 1.97 8.83
C VAL A 33 12.71 2.97 9.26
N TYR A 34 13.71 2.47 10.00
CA TYR A 34 14.88 3.24 10.45
C TYR A 34 16.13 3.00 9.60
N GLN A 35 16.08 2.03 8.67
CA GLN A 35 17.19 1.71 7.77
C GLN A 35 16.98 2.40 6.42
N PRO A 36 17.97 3.14 5.89
CA PRO A 36 17.86 3.76 4.58
C PRO A 36 17.74 2.70 3.47
N PHE A 37 16.75 2.88 2.60
CA PHE A 37 16.60 2.14 1.35
C PHE A 37 16.75 3.09 0.17
N VAL A 38 17.33 2.61 -0.93
CA VAL A 38 17.40 3.37 -2.17
C VAL A 38 16.02 3.43 -2.80
N ASP A 39 15.51 4.64 -3.03
CA ASP A 39 14.27 4.85 -3.76
C ASP A 39 14.47 4.41 -5.22
N PRO A 40 13.73 3.40 -5.71
CA PRO A 40 13.93 2.87 -7.06
C PRO A 40 13.57 3.87 -8.17
N ARG A 41 12.79 4.91 -7.87
CA ARG A 41 12.42 5.98 -8.82
C ARG A 41 13.49 7.06 -8.92
N THR A 42 14.16 7.40 -7.82
CA THR A 42 15.13 8.51 -7.79
C THR A 42 16.59 8.09 -7.71
N GLY A 43 16.87 6.83 -7.36
CA GLY A 43 18.22 6.31 -7.12
C GLY A 43 18.89 6.86 -5.84
N LYS A 44 18.18 7.66 -5.04
CA LYS A 44 18.71 8.25 -3.79
C LYS A 44 18.19 7.50 -2.57
N PRO A 45 18.97 7.40 -1.48
CA PRO A 45 18.47 6.88 -0.20
C PRO A 45 17.29 7.70 0.30
N ARG A 46 16.25 7.03 0.78
CA ARG A 46 15.11 7.68 1.44
C ARG A 46 15.53 8.21 2.82
N PRO A 47 15.10 9.43 3.20
CA PRO A 47 15.25 9.91 4.56
C PRO A 47 14.56 8.97 5.55
N VAL A 48 15.26 8.67 6.64
CA VAL A 48 14.73 7.87 7.76
C VAL A 48 14.54 8.75 8.99
N PRO A 49 13.59 8.40 9.89
CA PRO A 49 12.64 7.31 9.76
C PRO A 49 11.45 7.63 8.84
N TYR A 50 10.85 6.62 8.23
CA TYR A 50 9.62 6.77 7.43
C TYR A 50 8.63 5.62 7.67
N GLY A 51 7.35 5.90 7.43
CA GLY A 51 6.29 4.90 7.56
C GLY A 51 6.20 3.98 6.35
N MET A 52 6.05 2.68 6.59
CA MET A 52 5.66 1.68 5.58
C MET A 52 4.37 1.01 6.01
N ALA A 53 3.41 0.82 5.10
CA ALA A 53 2.09 0.32 5.43
C ALA A 53 1.55 -0.68 4.41
N LEU A 54 0.81 -1.66 4.93
CA LEU A 54 -0.15 -2.44 4.15
C LEU A 54 -1.47 -1.66 4.11
N ILE A 55 -1.85 -1.19 2.92
CA ILE A 55 -3.00 -0.33 2.69
C ILE A 55 -4.05 -1.13 1.90
N GLN A 56 -5.27 -1.22 2.41
CA GLN A 56 -6.40 -1.74 1.67
C GLN A 56 -7.20 -0.57 1.09
N LEU A 57 -7.18 -0.42 -0.22
CA LEU A 57 -7.98 0.58 -0.94
C LEU A 57 -9.47 0.22 -0.86
N ASP A 58 -10.34 1.22 -0.86
CA ASP A 58 -11.78 0.99 -0.84
C ASP A 58 -12.22 0.34 -2.16
N GLY A 59 -12.89 -0.81 -2.05
CA GLY A 59 -13.22 -1.67 -3.19
C GLY A 59 -12.15 -2.73 -3.52
N ALA A 60 -11.01 -2.76 -2.82
CA ALA A 60 -10.00 -3.80 -2.99
C ALA A 60 -10.13 -4.92 -1.94
N ASP A 61 -10.02 -6.16 -2.40
CA ASP A 61 -10.05 -7.37 -1.54
C ASP A 61 -8.72 -7.60 -0.79
N THR A 62 -7.65 -6.94 -1.24
CA THR A 62 -6.27 -7.18 -0.81
C THR A 62 -5.56 -5.87 -0.49
N THR A 63 -4.45 -5.97 0.24
CA THR A 63 -3.61 -4.82 0.57
C THR A 63 -2.48 -4.61 -0.44
N ILE A 64 -2.12 -3.36 -0.69
CA ILE A 64 -0.86 -2.97 -1.32
C ILE A 64 0.15 -2.57 -0.24
N ASN A 65 1.43 -2.84 -0.47
CA ASN A 65 2.51 -2.39 0.41
C ASN A 65 3.13 -1.11 -0.15
N TYR A 66 3.08 -0.02 0.60
CA TYR A 66 3.65 1.24 0.17
C TYR A 66 4.09 2.11 1.35
N PHE A 67 5.04 3.03 1.11
CA PHE A 67 5.45 3.99 2.11
C PHE A 67 4.38 5.08 2.30
N LEU A 68 4.33 5.69 3.48
CA LEU A 68 3.46 6.82 3.76
C LEU A 68 4.27 8.12 3.67
N GLU A 69 3.70 9.14 3.03
CA GLU A 69 4.19 10.53 3.10
C GLU A 69 3.70 11.23 4.38
N GLU A 70 3.73 10.52 5.51
CA GLU A 70 3.44 11.07 6.85
C GLU A 70 4.77 11.23 7.60
N ASN A 71 5.08 12.46 7.97
CA ASN A 71 6.31 12.80 8.70
C ASN A 71 6.13 12.67 10.22
N ASP A 72 4.90 12.70 10.72
CA ASP A 72 4.57 12.50 12.12
C ASP A 72 4.22 11.03 12.39
N LEU A 73 5.24 10.27 12.76
CA LEU A 73 5.12 8.85 13.04
C LEU A 73 4.18 8.53 14.22
N SER A 74 3.90 9.49 15.10
CA SER A 74 2.97 9.28 16.22
C SER A 74 1.52 9.12 15.77
N LYS A 75 1.18 9.60 14.56
CA LYS A 75 -0.15 9.48 13.97
C LYS A 75 -0.40 8.12 13.34
N MET A 76 0.67 7.38 13.03
CA MET A 76 0.56 6.07 12.40
C MET A 76 -0.14 5.09 13.34
N ARG A 77 -1.23 4.51 12.86
CA ARG A 77 -1.99 3.49 13.56
C ARG A 77 -2.77 2.63 12.57
N ILE A 78 -3.07 1.40 12.99
CA ILE A 78 -4.01 0.54 12.28
C ILE A 78 -5.38 1.23 12.25
N GLY A 79 -6.05 1.20 11.10
CA GLY A 79 -7.34 1.87 10.88
C GLY A 79 -7.23 3.32 10.39
N MET A 80 -6.02 3.89 10.30
CA MET A 80 -5.82 5.21 9.71
C MET A 80 -6.26 5.27 8.24
N ARG A 81 -6.91 6.37 7.85
CA ARG A 81 -7.33 6.63 6.47
C ARG A 81 -6.21 7.30 5.68
N VAL A 82 -6.04 6.88 4.44
CA VAL A 82 -4.99 7.37 3.52
C VAL A 82 -5.55 7.55 2.12
N GLN A 83 -4.84 8.30 1.29
CA GLN A 83 -5.14 8.52 -0.13
C GLN A 83 -3.84 8.43 -0.93
N ALA A 84 -3.90 7.82 -2.11
CA ALA A 84 -2.77 7.77 -3.04
C ALA A 84 -2.49 9.17 -3.62
N VAL A 85 -1.19 9.50 -3.75
CA VAL A 85 -0.68 10.79 -4.26
C VAL A 85 0.42 10.58 -5.29
#